data_AF-A0A4R0IUH3-F1
#
_entry.id   AF-A0A4R0IUH3-F1
#
_cell.length_a   1.000
_cell.length_b   1.000
_cell.length_c   1.000
_cell.angle_alpha   90.00
_cell.angle_beta   90.00
_cell.angle_gamma   90.00
#
_symmetry.space_group_name_H-M   'P 1'
#
loop_
_entity.id
_entity.type
_entity.pdbx_description
1 polymer ?
#
loop_
_entity_poly.entity_id
_entity_poly.type
_entity_poly.pdbx_seq_one_letter_code
_entity_poly.pdbx_strand_id
1 'polypeptide(L)'
;MRYLGRYDVLAIAARVLRCDSDDVVRRSNLDAIDRVLDGVRLTGGLAESAGVLLAGLVRARPFGGANRVVAVAVVLQFVSLNRAELQLEPVTDVDDLLDRIAAGDAGHTEAAAFIRSRLEHHPVTAEDLQEHLEIDLLDGLGDLLQDWWRGDPMYEKFTEPARQVIVLAQEEARRLDHVYVGTEHLLLGLVTLGQGVATRVLADFGITAPAVRDLVVEIIGRGRSGAAAGAIPFTPRAKSTFEFAWGEARARDADVGPEHLLLGVLHDGDGVGGQIITKLAESTDEVRRKLEKRLNWRRRSEDLVTGMLAEDPANTWTTYGRRHHLLAELNAVLEENERLHEQVAKLRDLLRRHDIDPDS
;
A
#
# COMPACT_ATOMS: atom_id res chain seq x y z
N MET A 1 8.22 -5.59 -22.97
CA MET A 1 6.97 -5.82 -22.23
C MET A 1 7.34 -6.51 -20.93
N ARG A 2 6.84 -6.01 -19.81
CA ARG A 2 6.97 -6.66 -18.50
C ARG A 2 5.80 -7.61 -18.32
N TYR A 3 6.04 -8.79 -17.77
CA TYR A 3 5.04 -9.85 -17.64
C TYR A 3 4.77 -10.14 -16.17
N LEU A 4 3.53 -10.50 -15.86
CA LEU A 4 3.15 -11.03 -14.56
C LEU A 4 3.55 -12.51 -14.47
N GLY A 5 4.05 -12.92 -13.30
CA GLY A 5 4.22 -14.30 -12.89
C GLY A 5 2.99 -14.86 -12.18
N ARG A 6 3.03 -16.16 -11.87
CA ARG A 6 1.96 -16.84 -11.10
C ARG A 6 1.73 -16.16 -9.75
N TYR A 7 2.81 -15.79 -9.08
CA TYR A 7 2.75 -15.16 -7.76
C TYR A 7 2.10 -13.78 -7.81
N ASP A 8 2.38 -12.97 -8.84
CA ASP A 8 1.70 -11.68 -9.03
C ASP A 8 0.18 -11.87 -9.18
N VAL A 9 -0.23 -12.84 -9.99
CA VAL A 9 -1.64 -13.16 -10.22
C VAL A 9 -2.33 -13.61 -8.93
N LEU A 10 -1.66 -14.44 -8.12
CA LEU A 10 -2.17 -14.89 -6.83
C LEU A 10 -2.23 -13.76 -5.80
N ALA A 11 -1.26 -12.85 -5.79
CA ALA A 11 -1.25 -11.69 -4.90
C ALA A 11 -2.39 -10.71 -5.23
N ILE A 12 -2.63 -10.47 -6.52
CA ILE A 12 -3.78 -9.68 -6.99
C ILE A 12 -5.08 -10.36 -6.58
N ALA A 13 -5.19 -11.68 -6.79
CA ALA A 13 -6.37 -12.45 -6.41
C ALA A 13 -6.63 -12.42 -4.89
N ALA A 14 -5.61 -12.59 -4.05
CA ALA A 14 -5.72 -12.51 -2.59
C ALA A 14 -6.28 -11.16 -2.14
N ARG A 15 -5.79 -10.06 -2.74
CA ARG A 15 -6.26 -8.69 -2.44
C ARG A 15 -7.72 -8.48 -2.83
N VAL A 16 -8.12 -8.94 -4.01
CA VAL A 16 -9.51 -8.83 -4.50
C VAL A 16 -10.47 -9.69 -3.68
N LEU A 17 -10.05 -10.91 -3.33
CA LEU A 17 -10.87 -11.87 -2.59
C LEU A 17 -10.85 -11.64 -1.07
N ARG A 18 -9.96 -10.78 -0.58
CA ARG A 18 -9.71 -10.50 0.84
C ARG A 18 -9.43 -11.78 1.62
N CYS A 19 -8.57 -12.64 1.08
CA CYS A 19 -8.15 -13.88 1.71
C CYS A 19 -6.62 -13.98 1.75
N ASP A 20 -6.09 -14.79 2.66
CA ASP A 20 -4.64 -14.98 2.82
C ASP A 20 -4.03 -15.77 1.65
N SER A 21 -2.69 -15.78 1.60
CA SER A 21 -1.92 -16.42 0.53
C SER A 21 -2.17 -17.94 0.46
N ASP A 22 -2.38 -18.61 1.60
CA ASP A 22 -2.65 -20.05 1.61
C ASP A 22 -4.09 -20.33 1.16
N ASP A 23 -5.05 -19.48 1.52
CA ASP A 23 -6.45 -19.60 1.12
C ASP A 23 -6.64 -19.33 -0.37
N VAL A 24 -5.99 -18.29 -0.91
CA VAL A 24 -6.04 -18.06 -2.36
C VAL A 24 -5.41 -19.22 -3.12
N VAL A 25 -4.28 -19.78 -2.65
CA VAL A 25 -3.64 -20.93 -3.29
C VAL A 25 -4.55 -22.15 -3.26
N ARG A 26 -5.14 -22.47 -2.10
CA ARG A 26 -6.07 -23.62 -1.96
C ARG A 26 -7.32 -23.49 -2.83
N ARG A 27 -7.81 -22.26 -3.01
CA ARG A 27 -9.05 -21.98 -3.75
C ARG A 27 -8.81 -21.72 -5.24
N SER A 28 -7.55 -21.60 -5.66
CA SER A 28 -7.18 -21.27 -7.04
C SER A 28 -6.82 -22.51 -7.85
N ASN A 29 -7.25 -22.54 -9.11
CA ASN A 29 -6.72 -23.50 -10.07
C ASN A 29 -5.38 -23.00 -10.64
N LEU A 30 -4.27 -23.44 -10.04
CA LEU A 30 -2.92 -23.00 -10.43
C LEU A 30 -2.57 -23.38 -11.87
N ASP A 31 -2.90 -24.60 -12.30
CA ASP A 31 -2.65 -25.07 -13.66
C ASP A 31 -3.42 -24.26 -14.72
N ALA A 32 -4.59 -23.74 -14.36
CA ALA A 32 -5.32 -22.81 -15.20
C ALA A 32 -4.61 -21.46 -15.31
N ILE A 33 -4.07 -20.93 -14.20
CA ILE A 33 -3.30 -19.68 -14.19
C ILE A 33 -2.06 -19.82 -15.08
N ASP A 34 -1.30 -20.90 -14.93
CA ASP A 34 -0.08 -21.14 -15.72
C ASP A 34 -0.35 -21.21 -17.20
N ARG A 35 -1.37 -21.97 -17.61
CA ARG A 35 -1.75 -22.08 -19.03
C ARG A 35 -2.12 -20.72 -19.62
N VAL A 36 -2.77 -19.86 -18.84
CA VAL A 36 -3.06 -18.49 -19.29
C VAL A 36 -1.77 -17.69 -19.44
N LEU A 37 -0.89 -17.71 -18.44
CA LEU A 37 0.38 -16.97 -18.45
C LEU A 37 1.34 -17.42 -19.57
N ASP A 38 1.38 -18.72 -19.88
CA ASP A 38 2.15 -19.24 -21.01
C ASP A 38 1.61 -18.69 -22.33
N GLY A 39 0.28 -18.59 -22.48
CA GLY A 39 -0.36 -17.98 -23.64
C GLY A 39 0.01 -16.50 -23.84
N VAL A 40 0.17 -15.75 -22.74
CA VAL A 40 0.54 -14.32 -22.79
C VAL A 40 1.93 -14.14 -23.40
N ARG A 41 2.89 -15.00 -23.02
CA ARG A 41 4.29 -14.93 -23.49
C ARG A 41 4.43 -15.15 -25.00
N LEU A 42 3.40 -15.70 -25.65
CA LEU A 42 3.38 -15.94 -27.10
C LEU A 42 2.83 -14.76 -27.90
N THR A 43 2.40 -13.68 -27.26
CA THR A 43 1.78 -12.52 -27.92
C THR A 43 2.78 -11.39 -28.19
N GLY A 44 2.53 -10.59 -29.24
CA GLY A 44 3.45 -9.54 -29.71
C GLY A 44 3.17 -8.12 -29.24
N GLY A 45 2.06 -7.87 -28.53
CA GLY A 45 1.61 -6.52 -28.17
C GLY A 45 0.83 -6.46 -26.86
N LEU A 46 0.79 -5.27 -26.24
CA LEU A 46 0.26 -5.07 -24.88
C LEU A 46 -1.23 -5.44 -24.81
N ALA A 47 -2.00 -4.97 -25.79
CA ALA A 47 -3.43 -5.27 -25.88
C ALA A 47 -3.69 -6.76 -26.14
N GLU A 48 -2.85 -7.42 -26.94
CA GLU A 48 -2.93 -8.85 -27.24
C GLU A 48 -2.63 -9.69 -25.98
N SER A 49 -1.57 -9.36 -25.26
CA SER A 49 -1.22 -9.96 -23.97
C SER A 49 -2.35 -9.79 -22.94
N ALA A 50 -2.86 -8.56 -22.81
CA ALA A 50 -3.95 -8.24 -21.89
C ALA A 50 -5.25 -8.94 -22.28
N GLY A 51 -5.52 -9.08 -23.58
CA GLY A 51 -6.66 -9.83 -24.10
C GLY A 51 -6.58 -11.32 -23.80
N VAL A 52 -5.39 -11.92 -23.89
CA VAL A 52 -5.15 -13.32 -23.48
C VAL A 52 -5.34 -13.50 -21.98
N LEU A 53 -4.83 -12.58 -21.15
CA LEU A 53 -5.06 -12.58 -19.70
C LEU A 53 -6.56 -12.52 -19.38
N LEU A 54 -7.28 -11.54 -19.93
CA LEU A 54 -8.70 -11.33 -19.65
C LEU A 54 -9.52 -12.55 -20.06
N ALA A 55 -9.40 -12.95 -21.34
CA ALA A 55 -10.20 -14.04 -21.88
C ALA A 55 -9.86 -15.39 -21.25
N GLY A 56 -8.56 -15.64 -21.01
CA GLY A 56 -8.07 -16.85 -20.39
C GLY A 56 -8.58 -17.01 -18.96
N LEU A 57 -8.44 -15.99 -18.12
CA LEU A 57 -8.89 -16.05 -16.73
C LEU A 57 -10.41 -16.15 -16.63
N VAL A 58 -11.17 -15.39 -17.41
CA VAL A 58 -12.64 -15.42 -17.39
C VAL A 58 -13.18 -16.79 -17.79
N ARG A 59 -12.57 -17.46 -18.78
CA ARG A 59 -12.98 -18.80 -19.23
C ARG A 59 -12.53 -19.90 -18.28
N ALA A 60 -11.27 -19.87 -17.84
CA ALA A 60 -10.70 -20.93 -17.02
C ALA A 60 -11.21 -20.90 -15.56
N ARG A 61 -11.74 -19.75 -15.14
CA ARG A 61 -12.32 -19.52 -13.80
C ARG A 61 -11.47 -20.00 -12.62
N PRO A 62 -10.15 -19.70 -12.58
CA PRO A 62 -9.30 -20.20 -11.50
C PRO A 62 -9.73 -19.75 -10.11
N PHE A 63 -10.48 -18.63 -9.95
CA PHE A 63 -10.79 -18.04 -8.64
C PHE A 63 -12.27 -18.20 -8.19
N GLY A 64 -13.05 -19.08 -8.82
CA GLY A 64 -14.44 -19.33 -8.42
C GLY A 64 -15.38 -18.13 -8.61
N GLY A 65 -16.19 -17.80 -7.59
CA GLY A 65 -17.33 -16.86 -7.72
C GLY A 65 -16.98 -15.41 -8.04
N ALA A 66 -15.79 -14.94 -7.66
CA ALA A 66 -15.34 -13.56 -7.90
C ALA A 66 -14.33 -13.44 -9.06
N ASN A 67 -14.25 -14.48 -9.91
CA ASN A 67 -13.24 -14.59 -10.96
C ASN A 67 -13.25 -13.45 -11.99
N ARG A 68 -14.42 -12.88 -12.31
CA ARG A 68 -14.52 -11.72 -13.23
C ARG A 68 -13.75 -10.51 -12.69
N VAL A 69 -13.91 -10.21 -11.41
CA VAL A 69 -13.26 -9.06 -10.76
C VAL A 69 -11.75 -9.28 -10.69
N VAL A 70 -11.31 -10.50 -10.35
CA VAL A 70 -9.88 -10.84 -10.34
C VAL A 70 -9.27 -10.75 -11.74
N ALA A 71 -9.96 -11.24 -12.77
CA ALA A 71 -9.49 -11.17 -14.15
C ALA A 71 -9.28 -9.72 -14.63
N VAL A 72 -10.23 -8.82 -14.31
CA VAL A 72 -10.09 -7.38 -14.61
C VAL A 72 -8.93 -6.78 -13.83
N ALA A 73 -8.81 -7.06 -12.53
CA ALA A 73 -7.71 -6.54 -11.70
C ALA A 73 -6.32 -6.98 -12.20
N VAL A 74 -6.17 -8.24 -12.63
CA VAL A 74 -4.93 -8.75 -13.23
C VAL A 74 -4.58 -8.00 -14.52
N VAL A 75 -5.57 -7.70 -15.35
CA VAL A 75 -5.38 -6.96 -16.59
C VAL A 75 -4.99 -5.51 -16.33
N LEU A 76 -5.64 -4.84 -15.37
CA LEU A 76 -5.28 -3.48 -14.96
C LEU A 76 -3.84 -3.42 -14.45
N GLN A 77 -3.44 -4.36 -13.58
CA GLN A 77 -2.08 -4.41 -13.06
C GLN A 77 -1.06 -4.67 -14.18
N PHE A 78 -1.37 -5.57 -15.12
CA PHE A 78 -0.49 -5.85 -16.25
C PHE A 78 -0.32 -4.64 -17.19
N VAL A 79 -1.41 -3.91 -17.46
CA VAL A 79 -1.40 -2.69 -18.28
C VAL A 79 -0.58 -1.59 -17.59
N SER A 80 -0.80 -1.38 -16.29
CA SER A 80 -0.04 -0.42 -15.47
C SER A 80 1.45 -0.77 -15.41
N LEU A 81 1.79 -2.05 -15.23
CA LEU A 81 3.18 -2.54 -15.25
C LEU A 81 3.90 -2.21 -16.57
N ASN A 82 3.15 -2.07 -17.66
CA ASN A 82 3.64 -1.71 -18.99
C ASN A 82 3.45 -0.23 -19.33
N ARG A 83 3.24 0.62 -18.33
CA ARG A 83 3.16 2.10 -18.45
C ARG A 83 2.05 2.57 -19.39
N ALA A 84 0.91 1.89 -19.32
CA ALA A 84 -0.30 2.35 -19.98
C ALA A 84 -1.45 2.36 -18.97
N GLU A 85 -2.51 3.05 -19.35
CA GLU A 85 -3.75 3.12 -18.60
C GLU A 85 -4.88 2.51 -19.44
N LEU A 86 -5.78 1.78 -18.79
CA LEU A 86 -6.94 1.17 -19.44
C LEU A 86 -8.20 1.88 -18.95
N GLN A 87 -8.85 2.61 -19.84
CA GLN A 87 -10.14 3.21 -19.57
C GLN A 87 -11.20 2.11 -19.41
N LEU A 88 -11.97 2.15 -18.32
CA LEU A 88 -13.03 1.17 -18.04
C LEU A 88 -14.43 1.68 -18.33
N GLU A 89 -14.60 2.99 -18.53
CA GLU A 89 -15.90 3.57 -18.81
C GLU A 89 -16.28 3.43 -20.31
N PRO A 90 -17.57 3.21 -20.61
CA PRO A 90 -18.63 2.89 -19.66
C PRO A 90 -18.50 1.44 -19.13
N VAL A 91 -18.70 1.24 -17.82
CA VAL A 91 -18.57 -0.10 -17.18
C VAL A 91 -19.46 -1.17 -17.82
N THR A 92 -20.61 -0.77 -18.39
CA THR A 92 -21.53 -1.68 -19.11
C THR A 92 -20.85 -2.42 -20.26
N ASP A 93 -19.93 -1.76 -20.97
CA ASP A 93 -19.23 -2.38 -22.09
C ASP A 93 -18.23 -3.44 -21.62
N VAL A 94 -17.65 -3.23 -20.43
CA VAL A 94 -16.76 -4.21 -19.79
C VAL A 94 -17.57 -5.42 -19.35
N ASP A 95 -18.73 -5.21 -18.72
CA ASP A 95 -19.62 -6.30 -18.32
C ASP A 95 -20.10 -7.13 -19.51
N ASP A 96 -20.54 -6.48 -20.60
CA ASP A 96 -20.97 -7.14 -21.84
C ASP A 96 -19.86 -7.98 -22.47
N LEU A 97 -18.62 -7.44 -22.51
CA LEU A 97 -17.46 -8.19 -22.99
C LEU A 97 -17.21 -9.43 -22.13
N LEU A 98 -17.20 -9.26 -20.80
CA LEU A 98 -16.97 -10.34 -19.85
C LEU A 98 -18.05 -11.44 -19.96
N ASP A 99 -19.32 -11.08 -20.18
CA ASP A 99 -20.42 -12.01 -20.38
C ASP A 99 -20.23 -12.82 -21.67
N ARG A 100 -19.88 -12.15 -22.78
CA ARG A 100 -19.60 -12.81 -24.06
C ARG A 100 -18.38 -13.73 -23.97
N ILE A 101 -17.32 -13.33 -23.28
CA ILE A 101 -16.14 -14.18 -23.06
C ILE A 101 -16.52 -15.43 -22.26
N ALA A 102 -17.32 -15.26 -21.20
CA ALA A 102 -17.79 -16.34 -20.36
C ALA A 102 -18.74 -17.30 -21.09
N ALA A 103 -19.57 -16.79 -22.00
CA ALA A 103 -20.47 -17.57 -22.86
C ALA A 103 -19.73 -18.29 -24.01
N GLY A 104 -18.51 -17.87 -24.34
CA GLY A 104 -17.72 -18.41 -25.44
C GLY A 104 -17.87 -17.62 -26.76
N ASP A 105 -18.73 -16.60 -26.79
CA ASP A 105 -19.05 -15.75 -27.94
C ASP A 105 -17.98 -14.69 -28.23
N ALA A 106 -17.01 -14.52 -27.35
CA ALA A 106 -15.83 -13.68 -27.54
C ALA A 106 -14.56 -14.38 -27.04
N GLY A 107 -13.46 -14.23 -27.76
CA GLY A 107 -12.14 -14.77 -27.43
C GLY A 107 -11.13 -13.69 -27.05
N HIS A 108 -9.85 -14.07 -26.99
CA HIS A 108 -8.76 -13.14 -26.69
C HIS A 108 -8.59 -12.05 -27.76
N THR A 109 -9.00 -12.29 -29.00
CA THR A 109 -8.89 -11.33 -30.11
C THR A 109 -9.87 -10.17 -29.93
N GLU A 110 -11.13 -10.45 -29.58
CA GLU A 110 -12.12 -9.44 -29.26
C GLU A 110 -11.75 -8.68 -27.98
N ALA A 111 -11.26 -9.38 -26.95
CA ALA A 111 -10.75 -8.75 -25.74
C ALA A 111 -9.58 -7.81 -26.03
N ALA A 112 -8.63 -8.22 -26.87
CA ALA A 112 -7.51 -7.39 -27.26
C ALA A 112 -7.96 -6.15 -28.05
N ALA A 113 -8.93 -6.29 -28.96
CA ALA A 113 -9.47 -5.15 -29.70
C ALA A 113 -10.15 -4.13 -28.77
N PHE A 114 -10.94 -4.61 -27.80
CA PHE A 114 -11.59 -3.79 -26.79
C PHE A 114 -10.58 -3.04 -25.91
N ILE A 115 -9.54 -3.74 -25.45
CA ILE A 115 -8.49 -3.14 -24.63
C ILE A 115 -7.73 -2.11 -25.46
N ARG A 116 -7.35 -2.43 -26.69
CA ARG A 116 -6.60 -1.54 -27.58
C ARG A 116 -7.33 -0.21 -27.81
N SER A 117 -8.65 -0.23 -27.99
CA SER A 117 -9.44 1.00 -28.18
C SER A 117 -9.55 1.87 -26.92
N ARG A 118 -9.14 1.35 -25.76
CA ARG A 118 -9.22 2.02 -24.46
C ARG A 118 -7.86 2.18 -23.76
N LEU A 119 -6.76 1.91 -24.47
CA LEU A 119 -5.42 2.13 -23.95
C LEU A 119 -4.98 3.58 -24.18
N GLU A 120 -4.59 4.25 -23.10
CA GLU A 120 -3.91 5.54 -23.13
C GLU A 120 -2.43 5.33 -22.78
N HIS A 121 -1.54 5.87 -23.60
CA HIS A 121 -0.09 5.80 -23.37
C HIS A 121 0.37 7.11 -22.75
N HIS A 122 0.89 7.06 -21.52
CA HIS A 122 1.49 8.23 -20.87
C HIS A 122 2.94 8.43 -21.39
N PRO A 123 3.31 9.60 -21.93
CA PRO A 123 4.69 9.92 -22.27
C PRO A 123 5.48 10.19 -20.98
N VAL A 124 6.52 9.39 -20.70
CA VAL A 124 7.32 9.52 -19.48
C VAL A 124 8.38 10.62 -19.60
N THR A 125 8.43 11.50 -18.60
CA THR A 125 9.52 12.46 -18.37
C THR A 125 10.56 11.88 -17.39
N ALA A 126 11.73 12.50 -17.29
CA ALA A 126 12.80 12.02 -16.42
C ALA A 126 12.45 12.01 -14.92
N GLU A 127 11.40 12.71 -14.48
CA GLU A 127 10.92 12.70 -13.10
C GLU A 127 10.16 11.41 -12.75
N ASP A 128 9.41 10.80 -13.69
CA ASP A 128 8.66 9.55 -13.42
C ASP A 128 9.60 8.33 -13.28
N LEU A 129 10.85 8.44 -13.73
CA LEU A 129 11.91 7.43 -13.53
C LEU A 129 12.34 7.33 -12.07
N GLN A 130 12.13 8.37 -11.27
CA GLN A 130 12.54 8.42 -9.87
C GLN A 130 11.49 7.82 -8.92
N GLU A 131 10.21 7.77 -9.33
CA GLU A 131 9.12 7.17 -8.53
C GLU A 131 8.90 5.67 -8.78
N HIS A 132 9.37 5.11 -9.91
CA HIS A 132 9.02 3.73 -10.32
C HIS A 132 10.17 2.71 -10.27
N LEU A 133 11.29 3.05 -9.63
CA LEU A 133 12.44 2.14 -9.40
C LEU A 133 12.39 1.43 -8.02
N GLU A 134 11.31 1.54 -7.26
CA GLU A 134 11.17 0.93 -5.92
C GLU A 134 10.45 -0.44 -5.85
N ILE A 135 10.25 -1.14 -6.98
CA ILE A 135 9.71 -2.51 -6.95
C ILE A 135 10.65 -3.46 -7.68
N ASP A 136 11.72 -3.84 -6.98
CA ASP A 136 12.49 -5.08 -7.22
C ASP A 136 13.34 -5.50 -5.99
N LEU A 137 13.02 -4.99 -4.79
CA LEU A 137 13.67 -5.41 -3.52
C LEU A 137 12.79 -6.28 -2.62
N LEU A 138 11.48 -6.34 -2.86
CA LEU A 138 10.54 -6.99 -1.93
C LEU A 138 10.38 -8.51 -2.13
N ASP A 139 10.61 -9.04 -3.33
CA ASP A 139 10.48 -10.48 -3.59
C ASP A 139 11.56 -11.33 -2.90
N GLY A 140 12.74 -10.76 -2.63
CA GLY A 140 13.79 -11.42 -1.84
C GLY A 140 13.64 -11.24 -0.32
N LEU A 141 12.86 -10.26 0.13
CA LEU A 141 12.66 -9.94 1.55
C LEU A 141 11.51 -10.74 2.16
N GLY A 142 10.54 -11.18 1.35
CA GLY A 142 9.47 -12.09 1.76
C GLY A 142 10.00 -13.37 2.39
N ASP A 143 10.95 -14.04 1.74
CA ASP A 143 11.54 -15.29 2.24
C ASP A 143 12.44 -15.06 3.48
N LEU A 144 13.07 -13.89 3.60
CA LEU A 144 13.88 -13.51 4.77
C LEU A 144 13.03 -13.14 6.00
N LEU A 145 11.81 -12.62 5.80
CA LEU A 145 10.85 -12.34 6.88
C LEU A 145 10.05 -13.59 7.29
N GLN A 146 9.81 -14.53 6.36
CA GLN A 146 8.93 -15.70 6.53
C GLN A 146 9.42 -16.74 7.54
N ASP A 147 10.72 -16.86 7.80
CA ASP A 147 11.25 -17.97 8.62
C ASP A 147 11.10 -17.79 10.14
N TRP A 148 10.85 -16.57 10.63
CA TRP A 148 10.85 -16.25 12.08
C TRP A 148 9.47 -15.94 12.69
N TRP A 149 8.39 -15.89 11.90
CA TRP A 149 7.02 -15.52 12.34
C TRP A 149 5.94 -16.53 11.91
N ARG A 150 6.29 -17.78 11.58
CA ARG A 150 5.29 -18.78 11.15
C ARG A 150 4.23 -19.04 12.22
N GLY A 151 2.98 -18.66 11.93
CA GLY A 151 1.78 -19.11 12.62
C GLY A 151 1.05 -18.09 13.51
N ASP A 152 1.50 -16.83 13.58
CA ASP A 152 0.83 -15.82 14.41
C ASP A 152 -0.17 -14.98 13.59
N PRO A 153 -1.49 -15.06 13.91
CA PRO A 153 -2.56 -14.28 13.26
C PRO A 153 -2.33 -12.77 13.21
N MET A 154 -1.38 -12.27 14.01
CA MET A 154 -0.95 -10.87 14.01
C MET A 154 -0.52 -10.38 12.62
N TYR A 155 0.25 -11.16 11.86
CA TYR A 155 0.89 -10.67 10.62
C TYR A 155 -0.10 -10.47 9.47
N GLU A 156 -1.14 -11.30 9.42
CA GLU A 156 -2.24 -11.14 8.45
C GLU A 156 -3.00 -9.84 8.64
N LYS A 157 -2.94 -9.25 9.83
CA LYS A 157 -3.59 -7.98 10.16
C LYS A 157 -2.76 -6.76 9.81
N PHE A 158 -1.57 -6.90 9.23
CA PHE A 158 -0.75 -5.75 8.81
C PHE A 158 -1.08 -5.39 7.37
N THR A 159 -1.41 -4.11 7.16
CA THR A 159 -1.58 -3.52 5.82
C THR A 159 -0.27 -3.57 5.03
N GLU A 160 -0.36 -3.48 3.71
CA GLU A 160 0.83 -3.48 2.84
C GLU A 160 1.83 -2.35 3.20
N PRO A 161 1.40 -1.09 3.43
CA PRO A 161 2.33 -0.04 3.86
C PRO A 161 2.97 -0.32 5.22
N ALA A 162 2.27 -0.97 6.16
CA ALA A 162 2.85 -1.36 7.45
C ALA A 162 3.91 -2.46 7.29
N ARG A 163 3.70 -3.41 6.38
CA ARG A 163 4.72 -4.42 6.03
C ARG A 163 5.95 -3.77 5.39
N GLN A 164 5.75 -2.79 4.51
CA GLN A 164 6.84 -2.02 3.92
C GLN A 164 7.66 -1.27 4.97
N VAL A 165 7.02 -0.66 5.98
CA VAL A 165 7.72 -0.03 7.13
C VAL A 165 8.64 -1.02 7.84
N ILE A 166 8.19 -2.25 8.06
CA ILE A 166 8.97 -3.30 8.73
C ILE A 166 10.19 -3.69 7.89
N VAL A 167 10.02 -3.81 6.56
CA VAL A 167 11.11 -4.08 5.63
C VAL A 167 12.14 -2.94 5.65
N LEU A 168 11.68 -1.69 5.52
CA LEU A 168 12.54 -0.50 5.56
C LEU A 168 13.30 -0.41 6.90
N ALA A 169 12.66 -0.78 8.02
CA ALA A 169 13.32 -0.84 9.31
C ALA A 169 14.48 -1.86 9.34
N GLN A 170 14.30 -3.03 8.72
CA GLN A 170 15.37 -4.03 8.59
C GLN A 170 16.51 -3.54 7.69
N GLU A 171 16.19 -2.86 6.59
CA GLU A 171 17.19 -2.27 5.70
C GLU A 171 18.00 -1.20 6.41
N GLU A 172 17.36 -0.37 7.23
CA GLU A 172 18.04 0.67 8.01
C GLU A 172 18.90 0.05 9.12
N ALA A 173 18.48 -1.05 9.75
CA ALA A 173 19.33 -1.81 10.66
C ALA A 173 20.57 -2.37 9.95
N ARG A 174 20.42 -2.93 8.74
CA ARG A 174 21.55 -3.38 7.91
C ARG A 174 22.46 -2.21 7.54
N ARG A 175 21.89 -1.08 7.13
CA ARG A 175 22.63 0.13 6.72
C ARG A 175 23.52 0.65 7.85
N LEU A 176 23.09 0.49 9.10
CA LEU A 176 23.80 0.92 10.30
C LEU A 176 24.69 -0.18 10.91
N ASP A 177 24.83 -1.33 10.24
CA ASP A 177 25.53 -2.53 10.73
C ASP A 177 24.98 -3.08 12.07
N HIS A 178 23.71 -2.80 12.37
CA HIS A 178 23.03 -3.27 13.57
C HIS A 178 22.52 -4.71 13.40
N VAL A 179 22.74 -5.54 14.44
CA VAL A 179 22.37 -6.97 14.43
C VAL A 179 20.99 -7.25 15.04
N TYR A 180 20.26 -6.20 15.42
CA TYR A 180 18.87 -6.27 15.88
C TYR A 180 18.06 -5.08 15.33
N VAL A 181 16.76 -5.30 15.10
CA VAL A 181 15.82 -4.23 14.76
C VAL A 181 15.14 -3.69 16.03
N GLY A 182 15.51 -2.48 16.42
CA GLY A 182 14.92 -1.72 17.53
C GLY A 182 13.81 -0.76 17.10
N THR A 183 13.24 -0.01 18.06
CA THR A 183 12.15 0.94 17.80
C THR A 183 12.61 2.16 16.99
N GLU A 184 13.89 2.49 17.05
CA GLU A 184 14.56 3.49 16.22
C GLU A 184 14.61 3.12 14.74
N HIS A 185 14.74 1.82 14.45
CA HIS A 185 14.69 1.32 13.09
C HIS A 185 13.25 1.32 12.56
N LEU A 186 12.27 1.02 13.41
CA LEU A 186 10.85 1.18 13.06
C LEU A 186 10.51 2.64 12.75
N LEU A 187 11.03 3.58 13.56
CA LEU A 187 10.91 5.00 13.27
C LEU A 187 11.56 5.35 11.92
N LEU A 188 12.76 4.84 11.64
CA LEU A 188 13.42 5.02 10.34
C LEU A 188 12.58 4.47 9.18
N GLY A 189 11.97 3.30 9.35
CA GLY A 189 11.05 2.73 8.36
C GLY A 189 9.83 3.61 8.11
N LEU A 190 9.23 4.17 9.18
CA LEU A 190 8.09 5.09 9.08
C LEU A 190 8.44 6.38 8.33
N VAL A 191 9.57 7.01 8.63
CA VAL A 191 9.97 8.23 7.93
C VAL A 191 10.44 7.97 6.50
N THR A 192 10.96 6.78 6.22
CA THR A 192 11.47 6.40 4.88
C THR A 192 10.34 5.99 3.94
N LEU A 193 9.20 5.53 4.46
CA LEU A 193 8.03 5.16 3.65
C LEU A 193 7.58 6.27 2.68
N GLY A 194 7.80 7.54 3.03
CA GLY A 194 7.53 8.68 2.14
C GLY A 194 6.05 9.08 2.00
N GLN A 195 5.14 8.17 2.31
CA GLN A 195 3.69 8.34 2.17
C GLN A 195 2.92 7.92 3.42
N GLY A 196 1.64 8.32 3.49
CA GLY A 196 0.73 7.97 4.58
C GLY A 196 0.70 8.95 5.76
N VAL A 197 -0.31 8.79 6.61
CA VAL A 197 -0.62 9.73 7.71
C VAL A 197 0.53 9.79 8.72
N ALA A 198 1.14 8.66 9.07
CA ALA A 198 2.26 8.60 10.00
C ALA A 198 3.46 9.42 9.53
N THR A 199 3.87 9.20 8.28
CA THR A 199 4.99 9.90 7.64
C THR A 199 4.74 11.41 7.59
N ARG A 200 3.53 11.82 7.21
CA ARG A 200 3.13 13.24 7.20
C ARG A 200 3.18 13.87 8.58
N VAL A 201 2.66 13.18 9.60
CA VAL A 201 2.70 13.69 10.98
C VAL A 201 4.14 13.84 11.45
N LEU A 202 5.02 12.87 11.21
CA LEU A 202 6.44 12.98 11.55
C LEU A 202 7.12 14.14 10.82
N ALA A 203 6.85 14.30 9.52
CA ALA A 203 7.38 15.39 8.70
C ALA A 203 6.92 16.78 9.20
N ASP A 204 5.69 16.90 9.71
CA ASP A 204 5.18 18.14 10.29
C ASP A 204 5.97 18.59 11.53
N PHE A 205 6.64 17.67 12.24
CA PHE A 205 7.55 17.98 13.35
C PHE A 205 9.02 18.09 12.89
N GLY A 206 9.28 18.11 11.58
CA GLY A 206 10.64 18.16 11.04
C GLY A 206 11.42 16.85 11.22
N ILE A 207 10.75 15.75 11.57
CA ILE A 207 11.41 14.45 11.73
C ILE A 207 11.65 13.87 10.33
N THR A 208 12.92 13.76 9.95
CA THR A 208 13.35 13.27 8.64
C THR A 208 14.28 12.08 8.77
N ALA A 209 14.34 11.22 7.74
CA ALA A 209 15.22 10.05 7.76
C ALA A 209 16.70 10.40 8.04
N PRO A 210 17.31 11.45 7.46
CA PRO A 210 18.67 11.85 7.81
C PRO A 210 18.82 12.23 9.29
N ALA A 211 17.94 13.08 9.81
CA ALA A 211 18.02 13.52 11.21
C ALA A 211 17.86 12.36 12.20
N VAL A 212 16.95 11.42 11.90
CA VAL A 212 16.76 10.21 12.71
C VAL A 212 18.02 9.33 12.65
N ARG A 213 18.61 9.09 11.47
CA ARG A 213 19.84 8.28 11.35
C ARG A 213 21.00 8.86 12.13
N ASP A 214 21.20 10.18 12.06
CA ASP A 214 22.27 10.87 12.79
C ASP A 214 22.12 10.66 14.30
N LEU A 215 20.90 10.77 14.81
CA LEU A 215 20.60 10.51 16.22
C LEU A 215 20.73 9.04 16.61
N VAL A 216 20.36 8.10 15.74
CA VAL A 216 20.60 6.67 15.99
C VAL A 216 22.09 6.40 16.14
N VAL A 217 22.92 6.96 15.25
CA VAL A 217 24.38 6.81 15.32
C VAL A 217 24.94 7.52 16.57
N GLU A 218 24.38 8.66 16.98
CA GLU A 218 24.79 9.35 18.20
C GLU A 218 24.50 8.53 19.46
N ILE A 219 23.31 7.90 19.53
CA ILE A 219 22.83 7.20 20.74
C ILE A 219 23.38 5.78 20.83
N ILE A 220 23.35 5.02 19.74
CA ILE A 220 23.69 3.59 19.69
C ILE A 220 25.12 3.38 19.14
N GLY A 221 25.59 4.28 18.28
CA GLY A 221 26.79 4.08 17.47
C GLY A 221 26.47 3.45 16.11
N ARG A 222 27.52 3.19 15.33
CA ARG A 222 27.44 2.22 14.22
C ARG A 222 27.83 0.85 14.73
N GLY A 223 27.20 -0.19 14.20
CA GLY A 223 27.56 -1.57 14.53
C GLY A 223 28.97 -1.94 14.06
N ARG A 224 29.44 -3.13 14.47
CA ARG A 224 30.73 -3.67 14.01
C ARG A 224 30.51 -4.40 12.70
N SER A 225 31.25 -4.02 11.66
CA SER A 225 31.21 -4.67 10.35
C SER A 225 31.44 -6.18 10.50
N GLY A 226 30.38 -6.93 10.21
CA GLY A 226 30.29 -8.37 10.40
C GLY A 226 28.88 -8.75 10.00
N ALA A 227 28.65 -8.85 8.69
CA ALA A 227 27.33 -9.04 8.11
C ALA A 227 26.56 -10.15 8.85
N ALA A 228 25.42 -9.79 9.44
CA ALA A 228 24.44 -10.79 9.85
C ALA A 228 24.00 -11.51 8.57
N ALA A 229 24.56 -12.70 8.34
CA ALA A 229 24.14 -13.56 7.24
C ALA A 229 22.75 -14.13 7.59
N GLY A 230 21.69 -13.43 7.21
CA GLY A 230 20.30 -13.85 7.42
C GLY A 230 19.34 -12.72 7.84
N ALA A 231 18.17 -13.12 8.31
CA ALA A 231 17.15 -12.20 8.83
C ALA A 231 17.61 -11.54 10.14
N ILE A 232 17.53 -10.22 10.23
CA ILE A 232 17.84 -9.48 11.46
C ILE A 232 16.64 -9.59 12.40
N PRO A 233 16.79 -10.14 13.61
CA PRO A 233 15.67 -10.29 14.55
C PRO A 233 15.27 -8.96 15.20
N PHE A 234 13.99 -8.82 15.55
CA PHE A 234 13.47 -7.69 16.33
C PHE A 234 13.84 -7.80 17.81
N THR A 235 14.14 -6.67 18.43
CA THR A 235 14.27 -6.57 19.89
C THR A 235 12.94 -6.83 20.59
N PRO A 236 12.94 -7.26 21.88
CA PRO A 236 11.70 -7.39 22.65
C PRO A 236 10.85 -6.10 22.69
N ARG A 237 11.50 -4.93 22.73
CA ARG A 237 10.82 -3.63 22.68
C ARG A 237 10.13 -3.40 21.34
N ALA A 238 10.82 -3.63 20.23
CA ALA A 238 10.21 -3.54 18.90
C ALA A 238 9.01 -4.50 18.72
N LYS A 239 9.07 -5.70 19.32
CA LYS A 239 7.91 -6.62 19.35
C LYS A 239 6.74 -6.07 20.16
N SER A 240 7.02 -5.49 21.33
CA SER A 240 5.98 -4.84 22.14
C SER A 240 5.33 -3.64 21.41
N THR A 241 6.08 -2.89 20.62
CA THR A 241 5.55 -1.85 19.72
C THR A 241 4.54 -2.43 18.71
N PHE A 242 4.78 -3.63 18.16
CA PHE A 242 3.82 -4.30 17.27
C PHE A 242 2.55 -4.75 17.99
N GLU A 243 2.69 -5.31 19.19
CA GLU A 243 1.55 -5.71 20.02
C GLU A 243 0.66 -4.50 20.38
N PHE A 244 1.29 -3.37 20.72
CA PHE A 244 0.57 -2.12 20.97
C PHE A 244 -0.12 -1.61 19.72
N ALA A 245 0.58 -1.58 18.58
CA ALA A 245 0.01 -1.18 17.29
C ALA A 245 -1.22 -2.03 16.92
N TRP A 246 -1.17 -3.33 17.17
CA TRP A 246 -2.34 -4.20 16.99
C TRP A 246 -3.47 -3.82 17.94
N GLY A 247 -3.20 -3.62 19.23
CA GLY A 247 -4.21 -3.16 20.19
C GLY A 247 -4.94 -1.90 19.70
N GLU A 248 -4.19 -0.90 19.24
CA GLU A 248 -4.72 0.36 18.72
C GLU A 248 -5.55 0.18 17.45
N ALA A 249 -5.10 -0.66 16.51
CA ALA A 249 -5.83 -0.96 15.28
C ALA A 249 -7.13 -1.72 15.55
N ARG A 250 -7.08 -2.71 16.45
CA ARG A 250 -8.24 -3.50 16.86
C ARG A 250 -9.28 -2.66 17.59
N ALA A 251 -8.86 -1.77 18.48
CA ALA A 251 -9.76 -0.82 19.14
C ALA A 251 -10.48 0.11 18.13
N ARG A 252 -9.92 0.19 16.92
CA ARG A 252 -10.39 1.01 15.81
C ARG A 252 -11.11 0.21 14.72
N ASP A 253 -11.29 -1.10 14.88
CA ASP A 253 -11.82 -2.02 13.86
C ASP A 253 -11.07 -1.89 12.51
N ALA A 254 -9.75 -1.77 12.59
CA ALA A 254 -8.88 -1.58 11.44
C ALA A 254 -7.75 -2.62 11.42
N ASP A 255 -7.18 -2.82 10.23
CA ASP A 255 -5.89 -3.48 10.08
C ASP A 255 -4.74 -2.56 10.55
N VAL A 256 -3.62 -3.15 10.96
CA VAL A 256 -2.43 -2.45 11.43
C VAL A 256 -1.77 -1.70 10.26
N GLY A 257 -1.97 -0.38 10.26
CA GLY A 257 -1.34 0.59 9.36
C GLY A 257 -0.08 1.28 9.95
N PRO A 258 0.66 2.05 9.13
CA PRO A 258 1.81 2.85 9.59
C PRO A 258 1.50 3.77 10.77
N GLU A 259 0.30 4.35 10.82
CA GLU A 259 -0.18 5.16 11.96
C GLU A 259 -0.23 4.37 13.27
N HIS A 260 -0.60 3.09 13.22
CA HIS A 260 -0.68 2.24 14.40
C HIS A 260 0.72 1.85 14.86
N LEU A 261 1.62 1.58 13.91
CA LEU A 261 3.05 1.38 14.19
C LEU A 261 3.67 2.61 14.87
N LEU A 262 3.36 3.81 14.37
CA LEU A 262 3.82 5.05 14.99
C LEU A 262 3.25 5.22 16.40
N LEU A 263 1.97 4.91 16.62
CA LEU A 263 1.39 4.90 17.98
C LEU A 263 2.15 3.94 18.92
N GLY A 264 2.57 2.77 18.43
CA GLY A 264 3.41 1.84 19.20
C GLY A 264 4.81 2.36 19.50
N VAL A 265 5.47 3.06 18.57
CA VAL A 265 6.76 3.72 18.82
C VAL A 265 6.61 4.84 19.84
N LEU A 266 5.54 5.64 19.74
CA LEU A 266 5.21 6.70 20.69
C LEU A 266 4.79 6.16 22.07
N HIS A 267 4.31 4.92 22.15
CA HIS A 267 3.98 4.25 23.40
C HIS A 267 5.24 3.77 24.13
N ASP A 268 6.20 3.19 23.41
CA ASP A 268 7.55 2.87 23.93
C ASP A 268 8.41 4.14 24.01
N GLY A 269 7.93 5.18 24.72
CA GLY A 269 8.59 6.48 24.85
C GLY A 269 10.01 6.40 25.43
N ASP A 270 10.28 5.37 26.22
CA ASP A 270 11.61 5.07 26.78
C ASP A 270 12.53 4.31 25.81
N GLY A 271 11.99 3.77 24.71
CA GLY A 271 12.75 3.17 23.63
C GLY A 271 13.52 4.20 22.82
N VAL A 272 14.54 3.77 22.07
CA VAL A 272 15.38 4.71 21.31
C VAL A 272 14.57 5.49 20.27
N GLY A 273 13.57 4.87 19.64
CA GLY A 273 12.64 5.56 18.75
C GLY A 273 11.87 6.70 19.45
N GLY A 274 11.30 6.43 20.63
CA GLY A 274 10.60 7.45 21.43
C GLY A 274 11.52 8.58 21.93
N GLN A 275 12.75 8.24 22.33
CA GLN A 275 13.77 9.22 22.73
C GLN A 275 14.18 10.12 21.56
N ILE A 276 14.35 9.55 20.36
CA ILE A 276 14.66 10.33 19.15
C ILE A 276 13.50 11.29 18.81
N ILE A 277 12.26 10.82 18.88
CA ILE A 277 11.09 11.68 18.67
C ILE A 277 11.08 12.80 19.70
N THR A 278 11.34 12.50 20.98
CA THR A 278 11.42 13.52 22.04
C THR A 278 12.52 14.54 21.76
N LYS A 279 13.68 14.10 21.27
CA LYS A 279 14.80 14.99 20.94
C LYS A 279 14.52 15.90 19.74
N LEU A 280 13.72 15.46 18.78
CA LEU A 280 13.41 16.22 17.55
C LEU A 280 12.12 17.04 17.64
N ALA A 281 11.09 16.53 18.31
CA ALA A 281 9.75 17.12 18.39
C ALA A 281 9.39 17.64 19.78
N GLU A 282 10.35 17.66 20.71
CA GLU A 282 10.23 18.06 22.13
C GLU A 282 9.32 17.15 22.98
N SER A 283 8.31 16.51 22.39
CA SER A 283 7.33 15.69 23.10
C SER A 283 6.69 14.61 22.19
N THR A 284 6.77 13.35 22.62
CA THR A 284 6.02 12.25 22.00
C THR A 284 4.50 12.41 22.15
N ASP A 285 4.02 13.06 23.21
CA ASP A 285 2.60 13.32 23.44
C ASP A 285 2.02 14.30 22.42
N GLU A 286 2.81 15.29 21.97
CA GLU A 286 2.37 16.21 20.93
C GLU A 286 2.24 15.52 19.58
N VAL A 287 3.21 14.69 19.23
CA VAL A 287 3.16 13.86 18.02
C VAL A 287 1.95 12.92 18.06
N ARG A 288 1.71 12.27 19.20
CA ARG A 288 0.55 11.39 19.41
C ARG A 288 -0.77 12.15 19.23
N ARG A 289 -0.96 13.28 19.91
CA ARG A 289 -2.18 14.09 19.80
C ARG A 289 -2.44 14.53 18.36
N LYS A 290 -1.40 14.91 17.63
CA LYS A 290 -1.53 15.30 16.22
C LYS A 290 -1.93 14.13 15.33
N LEU A 291 -1.32 12.96 15.54
CA LEU A 291 -1.68 11.72 14.83
C LEU A 291 -3.14 11.34 15.09
N GLU A 292 -3.56 11.26 16.35
CA GLU A 292 -4.93 10.93 16.73
C GLU A 292 -5.96 11.92 16.15
N LYS A 293 -5.61 13.22 16.11
CA LYS A 293 -6.48 14.23 15.49
C LYS A 293 -6.71 13.94 14.01
N ARG A 294 -5.67 13.56 13.25
CA ARG A 294 -5.80 13.20 11.83
C ARG A 294 -6.62 11.92 11.65
N LEU A 295 -6.36 10.89 12.45
CA LEU A 295 -7.11 9.63 12.38
C LEU A 295 -8.60 9.81 12.68
N ASN A 296 -8.94 10.62 13.68
CA ASN A 296 -10.33 10.90 14.05
C ASN A 296 -11.05 11.74 12.97
N TRP A 297 -10.34 12.63 12.28
CA TRP A 297 -10.93 13.40 11.19
C TRP A 297 -11.23 12.54 9.97
N ARG A 298 -10.31 11.66 9.58
CA ARG A 298 -10.50 10.69 8.48
C ARG A 298 -11.71 9.79 8.75
N ARG A 299 -11.77 9.17 9.93
CA ARG A 299 -12.89 8.31 10.34
C ARG A 299 -14.23 9.03 10.30
N ARG A 300 -14.34 10.22 10.91
CA ARG A 300 -15.61 10.98 10.88
C ARG A 300 -16.05 11.30 9.46
N SER A 301 -15.11 11.60 8.57
CA SER A 301 -15.41 11.90 7.16
C SER A 301 -15.91 10.65 6.42
N GLU A 302 -15.28 9.49 6.65
CA GLU A 302 -15.71 8.20 6.12
C GLU A 302 -17.07 7.75 6.67
N ASP A 303 -17.33 7.96 7.97
CA ASP A 303 -18.60 7.64 8.64
C ASP A 303 -19.75 8.52 8.12
N LEU A 304 -19.51 9.82 7.94
CA LEU A 304 -20.49 10.76 7.38
C LEU A 304 -20.90 10.35 5.96
N VAL A 305 -19.93 10.03 5.11
CA VAL A 305 -20.21 9.58 3.74
C VAL A 305 -20.89 8.21 3.75
N THR A 306 -20.47 7.29 4.61
CA THR A 306 -21.13 5.98 4.75
C THR A 306 -22.59 6.13 5.21
N GLY A 307 -22.87 7.05 6.13
CA GLY A 307 -24.22 7.41 6.54
C GLY A 307 -25.05 7.98 5.39
N MET A 308 -24.50 8.95 4.65
CA MET A 308 -25.17 9.52 3.46
C MET A 308 -25.45 8.47 2.38
N LEU A 309 -24.56 7.50 2.20
CA LEU A 309 -24.73 6.39 1.25
C LEU A 309 -25.75 5.35 1.74
N ALA A 310 -25.92 5.18 3.05
CA ALA A 310 -26.88 4.25 3.64
C ALA A 310 -28.30 4.82 3.69
N GLU A 311 -28.45 6.14 3.74
CA GLU A 311 -29.73 6.85 3.81
C GLU A 311 -30.40 7.09 2.44
N ASP A 312 -29.92 6.53 1.32
CA ASP A 312 -30.60 6.64 0.02
C ASP A 312 -31.79 5.66 -0.09
N PRO A 313 -33.06 6.11 0.06
CA PRO A 313 -34.23 5.25 -0.02
C PRO A 313 -34.55 4.78 -1.44
N ALA A 314 -33.92 5.34 -2.48
CA ALA A 314 -34.20 5.04 -3.88
C ALA A 314 -33.32 3.91 -4.45
N ASN A 315 -32.38 3.36 -3.66
CA ASN A 315 -31.51 2.27 -4.08
C ASN A 315 -30.69 2.62 -5.35
N THR A 316 -30.35 3.91 -5.53
CA THR A 316 -29.68 4.44 -6.72
C THR A 316 -28.20 4.03 -6.79
N TRP A 317 -27.64 3.56 -5.68
CA TRP A 317 -26.24 3.17 -5.51
C TRP A 317 -25.99 1.64 -5.54
N THR A 318 -26.85 0.87 -6.22
CA THR A 318 -26.91 -0.61 -6.15
C THR A 318 -25.71 -1.36 -6.70
N THR A 319 -24.77 -0.72 -7.40
CA THR A 319 -23.59 -1.42 -7.89
C THR A 319 -22.43 -1.24 -6.90
N TYR A 320 -22.00 -2.33 -6.29
CA TYR A 320 -20.81 -2.42 -5.41
C TYR A 320 -19.60 -1.63 -5.96
N GLY A 321 -19.44 -1.58 -7.29
CA GLY A 321 -18.43 -0.79 -7.99
C GLY A 321 -18.55 0.73 -7.82
N ARG A 322 -19.76 1.31 -7.83
CA ARG A 322 -19.95 2.76 -7.67
C ARG A 322 -19.66 3.22 -6.24
N ARG A 323 -20.06 2.43 -5.23
CA ARG A 323 -19.72 2.71 -3.83
C ARG A 323 -18.21 2.65 -3.58
N HIS A 324 -17.54 1.65 -4.14
CA HIS A 324 -16.08 1.52 -4.02
C HIS A 324 -15.34 2.64 -4.75
N HIS A 325 -15.80 3.01 -5.95
CA HIS A 325 -15.25 4.12 -6.72
C HIS A 325 -15.42 5.46 -5.98
N LEU A 326 -16.62 5.74 -5.46
CA LEU A 326 -16.86 6.97 -4.68
C LEU A 326 -16.00 7.05 -3.41
N LEU A 327 -15.79 5.93 -2.73
CA LEU A 327 -14.89 5.87 -1.58
C LEU A 327 -13.42 6.05 -1.98
N ALA A 328 -13.01 5.57 -3.17
CA ALA A 328 -11.67 5.80 -3.70
C ALA A 328 -11.47 7.28 -4.11
N GLU A 329 -12.43 7.86 -4.83
CA GLU A 329 -12.45 9.28 -5.18
C GLU A 329 -12.47 10.16 -3.93
N LEU A 330 -13.27 9.80 -2.92
CA LEU A 330 -13.29 10.49 -1.64
C LEU A 330 -11.94 10.40 -0.94
N ASN A 331 -11.31 9.22 -0.89
CA ASN A 331 -9.98 9.09 -0.30
C ASN A 331 -8.96 9.98 -1.02
N ALA A 332 -9.00 10.03 -2.36
CA ALA A 332 -8.14 10.92 -3.13
C ALA A 332 -8.42 12.41 -2.81
N VAL A 333 -9.69 12.80 -2.69
CA VAL A 333 -10.09 14.17 -2.31
C VAL A 333 -9.70 14.50 -0.87
N LEU A 334 -9.77 13.54 0.06
CA LEU A 334 -9.34 13.73 1.44
C LEU A 334 -7.82 13.89 1.52
N GLU A 335 -7.06 13.08 0.78
CA GLU A 335 -5.62 13.20 0.67
C GLU A 335 -5.19 14.53 0.06
N GLU A 336 -5.88 14.98 -1.00
CA GLU A 336 -5.62 16.27 -1.62
C GLU A 336 -5.99 17.44 -0.69
N ASN A 337 -7.11 17.35 0.05
CA ASN A 337 -7.46 18.35 1.05
C ASN A 337 -6.45 18.42 2.20
N GLU A 338 -5.94 17.28 2.68
CA GLU A 338 -4.86 17.26 3.66
C GLU A 338 -3.61 17.96 3.12
N ARG A 339 -3.23 17.68 1.87
CA ARG A 339 -2.09 18.32 1.20
C ARG A 339 -2.29 19.84 1.09
N LEU A 340 -3.46 20.29 0.67
CA LEU A 340 -3.79 21.70 0.54
C LEU A 340 -3.78 22.42 1.90
N HIS A 341 -4.36 21.82 2.95
CA HIS A 341 -4.32 22.38 4.30
C HIS A 341 -2.89 22.54 4.81
N GLU A 342 -1.99 21.59 4.52
CA GLU A 342 -0.57 21.70 4.86
C GLU A 342 0.14 22.81 4.06
N GLN A 343 -0.16 22.92 2.76
CA GLN A 343 0.38 24.01 1.94
C GLN A 343 -0.05 25.37 2.48
N VAL A 344 -1.33 25.52 2.82
CA VAL A 344 -1.86 26.73 3.45
C VAL A 344 -1.18 27.00 4.80
N ALA A 345 -0.97 25.97 5.63
CA ALA A 345 -0.28 26.13 6.90
C ALA A 345 1.19 26.57 6.72
N LYS A 346 1.91 25.97 5.77
CA LYS A 346 3.29 26.37 5.41
C LYS A 346 3.34 27.79 4.86
N LEU A 347 2.37 28.16 4.02
CA LEU A 347 2.27 29.52 3.48
C LEU A 347 2.01 30.54 4.58
N ARG A 348 1.08 30.24 5.50
CA ARG A 348 0.77 31.07 6.66
C ARG A 348 1.99 31.27 7.56
N ASP A 349 2.74 30.21 7.82
CA ASP A 349 3.96 30.27 8.61
C ASP A 349 5.06 31.11 7.92
N LEU A 350 5.20 30.98 6.59
CA LEU A 350 6.11 31.78 5.79
C LEU A 350 5.72 33.27 5.78
N LEU A 351 4.43 33.57 5.66
CA LEU A 351 3.91 34.94 5.74
C LEU A 351 4.19 35.57 7.12
N ARG A 352 3.93 34.83 8.20
CA ARG A 352 4.25 35.27 9.57
C ARG A 352 5.74 35.54 9.77
N ARG A 353 6.62 34.72 9.19
CA ARG A 353 8.09 34.94 9.21
C ARG A 353 8.53 36.21 8.48
N HIS A 354 7.69 36.75 7.61
CA HIS A 354 7.93 38.00 6.89
C HIS A 354 7.12 39.19 7.46
N ASP A 355 6.62 39.09 8.70
CA ASP A 355 5.74 40.09 9.34
C ASP A 355 4.48 40.42 8.51
N ILE A 356 4.03 39.48 7.69
CA ILE A 356 2.76 39.57 6.96
C ILE A 356 1.73 38.76 7.75
N ASP A 357 0.70 39.43 8.27
CA ASP A 357 -0.42 38.75 8.90
C ASP A 357 -1.25 38.03 7.81
N PRO A 358 -1.32 36.69 7.82
CA PRO A 358 -2.06 35.96 6.81
C PRO A 358 -3.58 36.00 6.99
N ASP A 359 -4.08 36.53 8.12
CA ASP A 359 -5.50 36.53 8.47
C ASP A 359 -6.09 37.97 8.53
N SER A 360 -5.33 38.98 8.04
CA SER A 360 -5.69 40.40 7.99
C SER A 360 -6.66 40.81 6.89
#